data_AF-A0A8S1BYB0-F1
#
_entry.id   AF-A0A8S1BYB0-F1
#
_cell.length_a   1.000
_cell.length_b   1.000
_cell.length_c   1.000
_cell.angle_alpha   90.00
_cell.angle_beta   90.00
_cell.angle_gamma   90.00
#
_symmetry.space_group_name_H-M   'P 1'
#
loop_
_entity.id
_entity.type
_entity.pdbx_description
1 polymer ?
#
loop_
_entity_poly.entity_id
_entity_poly.type
_entity_poly.pdbx_seq_one_letter_code
_entity_poly.pdbx_strand_id
1 'polypeptide(L)'
;MAMYKKPVRICESRECLRSAANLALSMDKSADPCDDFYQYVCGNWGSDHPRPDSFESYDWFRDKQTKVYSIVRDFLNKNTTHHPKPVQQAKDMFNGCMDTESLGLPPFPTFINATDDFDYSTYEFNWLDAVIKIKTQIGNGCVNSFDIFTDPRNSSLYRLVMGSPETTNPFLKYTQQRKRHNGRKDLGSLIKIIEESKKFVRHMDRRSDKSDDDEKRAQVHKIFYAELIKLFVIESDNVKKSKLSEVELDQNIILSSEDIL
;
A
#
# COMPACT_ATOMS: atom_id res chain seq x y z
N MET A 1 -26.84 -15.07 57.86
CA MET A 1 -27.08 -15.53 56.47
C MET A 1 -25.74 -15.98 55.89
N ALA A 2 -25.52 -17.29 55.74
CA ALA A 2 -24.29 -17.81 55.13
C ALA A 2 -24.45 -17.78 53.60
N MET A 3 -23.61 -17.00 52.91
CA MET A 3 -23.61 -16.97 51.44
C MET A 3 -22.97 -18.26 50.92
N TYR A 4 -23.77 -19.11 50.28
CA TYR A 4 -23.30 -20.28 49.55
C TYR A 4 -22.43 -19.81 48.37
N LYS A 5 -21.10 -19.92 48.51
CA LYS A 5 -20.17 -19.69 47.39
C LYS A 5 -20.10 -20.96 46.57
N LYS A 6 -20.58 -20.88 45.32
CA LYS A 6 -20.40 -21.95 44.34
C LYS A 6 -18.90 -22.28 44.21
N PRO A 7 -18.50 -23.56 44.21
CA PRO A 7 -17.08 -23.92 44.10
C PRO A 7 -16.52 -23.40 42.78
N VAL A 8 -15.40 -22.68 42.86
CA VAL A 8 -14.67 -22.19 41.70
C VAL A 8 -14.02 -23.40 41.02
N ARG A 9 -14.36 -23.64 39.75
CA ARG A 9 -13.68 -24.66 38.95
C ARG A 9 -12.40 -24.05 38.40
N ILE A 10 -11.25 -24.53 38.88
CA ILE A 10 -9.93 -24.10 38.41
C ILE A 10 -9.57 -24.90 37.16
N CYS A 11 -9.07 -24.22 36.13
CA CYS A 11 -8.55 -24.87 34.94
C CYS A 11 -7.08 -25.22 35.13
N GLU A 12 -6.73 -26.50 34.99
CA GLU A 12 -5.36 -27.01 35.15
C GLU A 12 -4.78 -27.54 33.83
N SER A 13 -5.43 -27.27 32.69
CA SER A 13 -4.88 -27.64 31.39
C SER A 13 -3.55 -26.90 31.15
N ARG A 14 -2.70 -27.48 30.30
CA ARG A 14 -1.40 -26.90 29.95
C ARG A 14 -1.55 -25.48 29.40
N GLU A 15 -2.58 -25.24 28.60
CA GLU A 15 -2.89 -23.95 27.98
C GLU A 15 -3.31 -22.91 29.04
N CYS A 16 -4.15 -23.33 30.00
CA CYS A 16 -4.56 -22.49 31.12
C CYS A 16 -3.38 -22.08 31.99
N LEU A 17 -2.53 -23.05 32.38
CA LEU A 17 -1.36 -22.78 33.21
C LEU A 17 -0.36 -21.85 32.50
N ARG A 18 -0.10 -22.08 31.20
CA ARG A 18 0.79 -21.21 30.41
C ARG A 18 0.25 -19.79 30.30
N SER A 19 -1.04 -19.64 30.06
CA SER A 19 -1.67 -18.32 29.92
C SER A 19 -1.71 -17.57 31.24
N ALA A 20 -2.05 -18.26 32.33
CA ALA A 20 -2.05 -17.71 33.69
C ALA A 20 -0.65 -17.28 34.12
N ALA A 21 0.39 -18.08 33.82
CA ALA A 21 1.78 -17.72 34.10
C ALA A 21 2.22 -16.46 33.35
N ASN A 22 1.96 -16.39 32.04
CA ASN A 22 2.30 -15.21 31.24
C ASN A 22 1.63 -13.94 31.76
N LEU A 23 0.35 -14.02 32.13
CA LEU A 23 -0.38 -12.90 32.71
C LEU A 23 0.22 -12.51 34.07
N ALA A 24 0.41 -13.48 34.97
CA ALA A 24 0.90 -13.23 36.31
C ALA A 24 2.30 -12.59 36.34
N LEU A 25 3.18 -12.97 35.39
CA LEU A 25 4.52 -12.37 35.25
C LEU A 25 4.48 -10.93 34.71
N SER A 26 3.49 -10.61 33.87
CA SER A 26 3.33 -9.27 33.31
C SER A 26 2.76 -8.25 34.31
N MET A 27 2.01 -8.74 35.30
CA MET A 27 1.30 -7.93 36.28
C MET A 27 2.23 -7.34 37.35
N ASP A 28 2.03 -6.06 37.67
CA ASP A 28 2.57 -5.41 38.86
C ASP A 28 1.48 -5.27 39.92
N LYS A 29 1.48 -6.20 40.88
CA LYS A 29 0.48 -6.23 41.95
C LYS A 29 0.65 -5.13 43.01
N SER A 30 1.70 -4.31 42.92
CA SER A 30 1.91 -3.17 43.82
C SER A 30 1.10 -1.94 43.42
N ALA A 31 0.68 -1.85 42.15
CA ALA A 31 -0.19 -0.79 41.65
C ALA A 31 -1.67 -1.08 41.97
N ASP A 32 -2.45 -0.04 42.26
CA ASP A 32 -3.90 -0.17 42.40
C ASP A 32 -4.55 -0.22 41.00
N PRO A 33 -5.27 -1.30 40.63
CA PRO A 33 -5.95 -1.39 39.34
C PRO A 33 -7.04 -0.32 39.14
N CYS A 34 -7.57 0.29 40.20
CA CYS A 34 -8.55 1.36 40.12
C CYS A 34 -7.92 2.70 39.72
N ASP A 35 -6.64 2.89 40.02
CA ASP A 35 -5.89 4.13 39.74
C ASP A 35 -5.10 4.02 38.44
N ASP A 36 -4.35 2.93 38.24
CA ASP A 36 -3.59 2.67 37.02
C ASP A 36 -3.66 1.19 36.63
N PHE A 37 -4.70 0.87 35.86
CA PHE A 37 -4.91 -0.47 35.34
C PHE A 37 -3.80 -0.93 34.39
N TYR A 38 -3.15 0.00 33.66
CA TYR A 38 -2.05 -0.37 32.77
C TYR A 38 -0.84 -0.83 33.56
N GLN A 39 -0.43 -0.07 34.58
CA GLN A 39 0.66 -0.48 35.46
C GLN A 39 0.34 -1.80 36.15
N TYR A 40 -0.88 -1.97 36.68
CA TYR A 40 -1.27 -3.22 37.34
C TYR A 40 -1.16 -4.45 36.44
N VAL A 41 -1.57 -4.36 35.17
CA VAL A 41 -1.62 -5.52 34.25
C VAL A 41 -0.32 -5.73 33.48
N CYS A 42 0.40 -4.66 33.15
CA CYS A 42 1.54 -4.67 32.23
C CYS A 42 2.85 -4.19 32.85
N GLY A 43 2.84 -3.67 34.08
CA GLY A 43 3.97 -2.96 34.69
C GLY A 43 5.28 -3.73 34.73
N ASN A 44 5.22 -5.06 34.74
CA ASN A 44 6.41 -5.93 34.72
C ASN A 44 6.73 -6.50 33.32
N TRP A 45 5.85 -6.35 32.33
CA TRP A 45 6.00 -6.99 31.02
C TRP A 45 7.31 -6.61 30.31
N GLY A 46 7.68 -5.33 30.37
CA GLY A 46 8.88 -4.80 29.70
C GLY A 46 10.20 -5.34 30.27
N SER A 47 10.21 -5.82 31.52
CA SER A 47 11.39 -6.44 32.14
C SER A 47 11.73 -7.79 31.51
N ASP A 48 10.69 -8.60 31.21
CA ASP A 48 10.85 -9.89 30.55
C ASP A 48 10.91 -9.78 29.01
N HIS A 49 10.49 -8.64 28.46
CA HIS A 49 10.41 -8.37 27.02
C HIS A 49 11.14 -7.06 26.67
N PRO A 50 12.47 -6.98 26.86
CA PRO A 50 13.22 -5.79 26.53
C PRO A 50 13.09 -5.46 25.05
N ARG A 51 12.91 -4.17 24.73
CA ARG A 51 12.86 -3.67 23.36
C ARG A 51 14.19 -3.95 22.65
N PRO A 52 14.20 -4.68 21.53
CA PRO A 52 15.41 -4.81 20.71
C PRO A 52 15.79 -3.48 20.05
N ASP A 53 17.09 -3.26 19.82
CA ASP A 53 17.62 -2.00 19.27
C ASP A 53 17.05 -1.62 17.90
N SER A 54 16.62 -2.62 17.12
CA SER A 54 16.00 -2.42 15.81
C SER A 54 14.59 -1.82 15.85
N PHE A 55 13.99 -1.70 17.04
CA PHE A 55 12.63 -1.19 17.22
C PHE A 55 12.64 0.11 18.02
N GLU A 56 11.86 1.10 17.58
CA GLU A 56 11.64 2.33 18.35
C GLU A 56 10.69 2.09 19.54
N SER A 57 9.69 1.23 19.35
CA SER A 57 8.72 0.79 20.36
C SER A 57 8.53 -0.72 20.31
N TYR A 58 8.24 -1.33 21.46
CA TYR A 58 8.05 -2.77 21.57
C TYR A 58 6.89 -3.09 22.49
N ASP A 59 6.01 -3.94 22.00
CA ASP A 59 4.81 -4.37 22.67
C ASP A 59 4.54 -5.85 22.36
N TRP A 60 3.46 -6.36 22.91
CA TRP A 60 3.02 -7.73 22.68
C TRP A 60 2.81 -8.05 21.19
N PHE A 61 2.33 -7.10 20.39
CA PHE A 61 2.07 -7.33 18.97
C PHE A 61 3.39 -7.51 18.22
N ARG A 62 4.40 -6.68 18.52
CA ARG A 62 5.75 -6.82 17.96
C ARG A 62 6.44 -8.12 18.39
N ASP A 63 6.30 -8.55 19.65
CA ASP A 63 6.80 -9.86 20.10
C ASP A 63 6.20 -11.01 19.27
N LYS A 64 4.87 -11.02 19.10
CA LYS A 64 4.21 -12.06 18.30
C LYS A 64 4.52 -11.98 16.83
N GLN A 65 4.59 -10.78 16.26
CA GLN A 65 4.97 -10.58 14.88
C GLN A 65 6.39 -11.10 14.62
N THR A 66 7.33 -10.84 15.53
CA THR A 66 8.71 -11.36 15.43
C THR A 66 8.73 -12.89 15.43
N LYS A 67 7.92 -13.54 16.28
CA LYS A 67 7.76 -15.01 16.28
C LYS A 67 7.20 -15.53 14.97
N VAL A 68 6.17 -14.87 14.42
CA VAL A 68 5.61 -15.25 13.11
C VAL A 68 6.64 -15.09 12.01
N TYR A 69 7.38 -13.99 11.97
CA TYR A 69 8.42 -13.76 10.98
C TYR A 69 9.57 -14.76 11.08
N SER A 70 9.95 -15.19 12.28
CA SER A 70 10.91 -16.29 12.45
C SER A 70 10.41 -17.57 11.78
N ILE A 71 9.15 -17.96 12.04
CA ILE A 71 8.57 -19.19 11.45
C ILE A 71 8.50 -19.08 9.92
N VAL A 72 8.07 -17.93 9.39
CA VAL A 72 8.00 -17.67 7.95
C VAL A 72 9.39 -17.72 7.32
N ARG A 73 10.38 -17.07 7.94
CA ARG A 73 11.79 -17.12 7.52
C ARG A 73 12.30 -18.55 7.49
N ASP A 74 12.05 -19.33 8.54
CA ASP A 74 12.48 -20.73 8.61
C ASP A 74 11.84 -21.57 7.51
N PHE A 75 10.57 -21.30 7.18
CA PHE A 75 9.88 -21.95 6.07
C PHE A 75 10.49 -21.58 4.72
N LEU A 76 10.74 -20.30 4.48
CA LEU A 76 11.31 -19.80 3.21
C LEU A 76 12.74 -20.33 2.99
N ASN A 77 13.53 -20.50 4.05
CA ASN A 77 14.88 -21.06 4.00
C ASN A 77 14.95 -22.59 3.84
N LYS A 78 13.84 -23.31 4.02
CA LYS A 78 13.88 -24.79 3.91
C LYS A 78 14.06 -25.24 2.47
N ASN A 79 15.00 -26.16 2.27
CA ASN A 79 15.20 -26.86 0.99
C ASN A 79 14.15 -27.96 0.82
N THR A 80 12.97 -27.55 0.38
CA THR A 80 11.84 -28.43 0.04
C THR A 80 11.59 -28.37 -1.46
N THR A 81 11.29 -29.53 -2.06
CA THR A 81 10.95 -29.65 -3.49
C THR A 81 9.43 -29.72 -3.66
N HIS A 82 8.93 -29.36 -4.84
CA HIS A 82 7.50 -29.43 -5.23
C HIS A 82 6.57 -28.46 -4.46
N HIS A 83 6.69 -27.17 -4.80
CA HIS A 83 5.79 -26.13 -4.31
C HIS A 83 4.79 -25.66 -5.38
N PRO A 84 3.59 -25.21 -5.00
CA PRO A 84 2.75 -24.41 -5.88
C PRO A 84 3.50 -23.16 -6.35
N LYS A 85 3.25 -22.71 -7.59
CA LYS A 85 3.91 -21.53 -8.19
C LYS A 85 3.97 -20.30 -7.27
N PRO A 86 2.91 -19.90 -6.55
CA PRO A 86 2.98 -18.73 -5.65
C PRO A 86 3.98 -18.89 -4.50
N VAL A 87 4.11 -20.10 -3.96
CA VAL A 87 5.07 -20.39 -2.88
C VAL A 87 6.50 -20.34 -3.42
N GLN A 88 6.73 -20.86 -4.63
CA GLN A 88 8.04 -20.76 -5.26
C GLN A 88 8.43 -19.29 -5.50
N GLN A 89 7.52 -18.48 -6.03
CA GLN A 89 7.75 -17.04 -6.25
C GLN A 89 8.10 -16.30 -4.95
N ALA A 90 7.42 -16.62 -3.84
CA ALA A 90 7.75 -16.03 -2.55
C ALA A 90 9.15 -16.41 -2.04
N LYS A 91 9.59 -17.66 -2.29
CA LYS A 91 10.95 -18.11 -1.95
C LYS A 91 12.00 -17.46 -2.82
N ASP A 92 11.76 -17.36 -4.13
CA ASP A 92 12.68 -16.70 -5.07
C ASP A 92 12.86 -15.21 -4.70
N MET A 93 11.75 -14.51 -4.40
CA MET A 93 11.78 -13.13 -3.92
C MET A 93 12.54 -12.99 -2.60
N PHE A 94 12.33 -13.91 -1.64
CA PHE A 94 13.05 -13.92 -0.38
C PHE A 94 14.56 -14.11 -0.59
N ASN A 95 14.95 -15.07 -1.42
CA ASN A 95 16.36 -15.35 -1.72
C ASN A 95 17.03 -14.15 -2.40
N GLY A 96 16.36 -13.51 -3.38
CA GLY A 96 16.87 -12.30 -4.02
C GLY A 96 17.00 -11.11 -3.07
N CYS A 97 16.15 -11.01 -2.04
CA CYS A 97 16.26 -9.98 -1.01
C CYS A 97 17.40 -10.24 -0.01
N MET A 98 17.66 -11.51 0.30
CA MET A 98 18.69 -11.92 1.26
C MET A 98 20.11 -11.95 0.67
N ASP A 99 20.23 -12.06 -0.65
CA ASP A 99 21.51 -12.03 -1.35
C ASP A 99 22.03 -10.59 -1.48
N THR A 100 22.76 -10.16 -0.46
CA THR A 100 23.35 -8.81 -0.40
C THR A 100 24.64 -8.66 -1.20
N GLU A 101 25.23 -9.77 -1.66
CA GLU A 101 26.53 -9.78 -2.36
C GLU A 101 26.34 -9.62 -3.88
N SER A 102 25.23 -10.10 -4.43
CA SER A 102 24.92 -10.01 -5.87
C SER A 102 24.10 -8.77 -6.26
N LEU A 103 23.95 -7.78 -5.38
CA LEU A 103 23.21 -6.53 -5.61
C LEU A 103 23.89 -5.58 -6.62
N GLY A 104 24.45 -6.11 -7.71
CA GLY A 104 24.85 -5.37 -8.92
C GLY A 104 23.64 -4.81 -9.68
N LEU A 105 22.63 -4.32 -8.95
CA LEU A 105 21.49 -3.62 -9.50
C LEU A 105 21.96 -2.22 -9.93
N PRO A 106 21.49 -1.73 -11.08
CA PRO A 106 21.75 -0.36 -11.49
C PRO A 106 21.18 0.62 -10.43
N PRO A 107 21.79 1.81 -10.25
CA PRO A 107 21.34 2.80 -9.27
C PRO A 107 19.89 3.24 -9.51
N PHE A 108 19.43 3.13 -10.75
CA PHE A 108 18.04 3.36 -11.15
C PHE A 108 17.48 2.11 -11.84
N PRO A 109 16.22 1.74 -11.59
CA PRO A 109 15.56 0.71 -12.37
C PRO A 109 15.67 1.00 -13.87
N THR A 110 16.00 -0.02 -14.66
CA THR A 110 16.26 0.11 -16.11
C THR A 110 15.09 0.72 -16.88
N PHE A 111 13.85 0.52 -16.42
CA PHE A 111 12.65 1.10 -17.02
C PHE A 111 12.56 2.64 -16.91
N ILE A 112 13.39 3.28 -16.07
CA ILE A 112 13.41 4.74 -15.96
C ILE A 112 14.20 5.36 -17.12
N ASN A 113 14.93 4.58 -17.91
CA ASN A 113 15.78 5.03 -19.03
C ASN A 113 16.61 6.29 -18.68
N ALA A 114 17.06 6.36 -17.43
CA ALA A 114 17.90 7.44 -16.92
C ALA A 114 19.33 6.95 -16.84
N THR A 115 20.24 7.68 -17.48
CA THR A 115 21.68 7.51 -17.36
C THR A 115 22.24 8.48 -16.32
N ASP A 116 23.39 8.15 -15.72
CA ASP A 116 24.05 9.04 -14.75
C ASP A 116 24.41 10.40 -15.38
N ASP A 117 24.63 10.46 -16.71
CA ASP A 117 24.93 11.67 -17.49
C ASP A 117 23.67 12.35 -18.07
N PHE A 118 22.56 12.38 -17.31
CA PHE A 118 21.33 13.01 -17.79
C PHE A 118 21.46 14.55 -17.79
N ASP A 119 21.41 15.16 -18.98
CA ASP A 119 21.42 16.62 -19.12
C ASP A 119 20.05 17.23 -18.75
N TYR A 120 19.91 17.59 -17.48
CA TYR A 120 18.72 18.27 -16.95
C TYR A 120 18.38 19.58 -17.68
N SER A 121 19.32 20.21 -18.40
CA SER A 121 19.06 21.47 -19.09
C SER A 121 18.21 21.30 -20.36
N THR A 122 18.21 20.10 -20.95
CA THR A 122 17.41 19.75 -22.14
C THR A 122 16.09 19.08 -21.79
N TYR A 123 15.89 18.73 -20.52
CA TYR A 123 14.73 17.98 -20.07
C TYR A 123 13.53 18.87 -19.81
N GLU A 124 12.51 18.74 -20.67
CA GLU A 124 11.20 19.32 -20.42
C GLU A 124 10.39 18.42 -19.48
N PHE A 125 10.22 18.85 -18.23
CA PHE A 125 9.50 18.07 -17.24
C PHE A 125 7.99 18.05 -17.50
N ASN A 126 7.48 16.90 -17.93
CA ASN A 126 6.05 16.61 -17.95
C ASN A 126 5.64 15.90 -16.66
N TRP A 127 5.13 16.67 -15.71
CA TRP A 127 4.71 16.15 -14.40
C TRP A 127 3.62 15.08 -14.51
N LEU A 128 2.77 15.11 -15.55
CA LEU A 128 1.70 14.16 -15.74
C LEU A 128 2.23 12.80 -16.17
N ASP A 129 3.09 12.80 -17.19
CA ASP A 129 3.77 11.61 -17.68
C ASP A 129 4.59 10.94 -16.57
N ALA A 130 5.29 11.75 -15.77
CA ALA A 130 6.03 11.25 -14.61
C ALA A 130 5.11 10.57 -13.57
N VAL A 131 3.97 11.18 -13.22
CA VAL A 131 3.02 10.59 -12.27
C VAL A 131 2.39 9.30 -12.82
N ILE A 132 2.04 9.26 -14.10
CA ILE A 132 1.50 8.06 -14.76
C ILE A 132 2.53 6.94 -14.73
N LYS A 133 3.76 7.21 -15.17
CA LYS A 133 4.85 6.21 -15.20
C LYS A 133 5.17 5.68 -13.81
N ILE A 134 5.29 6.56 -12.81
CA ILE A 134 5.58 6.12 -11.44
C ILE A 134 4.42 5.29 -10.87
N LYS A 135 3.16 5.71 -11.05
CA LYS A 135 2.02 4.96 -10.53
C LYS A 135 1.85 3.61 -11.21
N THR A 136 2.10 3.52 -12.51
CA THR A 136 1.90 2.28 -13.29
C THR A 136 3.05 1.28 -13.16
N GLN A 137 4.28 1.75 -12.96
CA GLN A 137 5.47 0.88 -12.86
C GLN A 137 5.83 0.55 -11.40
N ILE A 138 5.66 1.51 -10.48
CA ILE A 138 6.09 1.37 -9.08
C ILE A 138 4.88 1.22 -8.14
N GLY A 139 3.66 1.56 -8.59
CA GLY A 139 2.45 1.49 -7.76
C GLY A 139 2.30 2.67 -6.79
N ASN A 140 3.30 3.56 -6.71
CA ASN A 140 3.35 4.65 -5.74
C ASN A 140 2.82 5.97 -6.29
N GLY A 141 2.23 6.78 -5.43
CA GLY A 141 1.91 8.19 -5.72
C GLY A 141 3.01 9.11 -5.18
N CYS A 142 3.43 10.11 -5.97
CA CYS A 142 4.46 11.08 -5.55
C CYS A 142 3.89 12.45 -5.17
N VAL A 143 3.11 13.08 -6.06
CA VAL A 143 2.52 14.41 -5.83
C VAL A 143 1.09 14.29 -5.32
N ASN A 144 0.27 13.57 -6.06
CA ASN A 144 -1.05 13.13 -5.66
C ASN A 144 -1.09 11.60 -5.79
N SER A 145 -1.71 10.92 -4.85
CA SER A 145 -1.99 9.50 -5.00
C SER A 145 -3.37 9.30 -5.58
N PHE A 146 -3.44 8.36 -6.51
CA PHE A 146 -4.65 7.92 -7.17
C PHE A 146 -4.85 6.46 -6.81
N ASP A 147 -5.89 6.16 -6.06
CA ASP A 147 -6.13 4.81 -5.55
C ASP A 147 -7.57 4.39 -5.79
N ILE A 148 -7.76 3.11 -6.11
CA ILE A 148 -9.09 2.55 -6.32
C ILE A 148 -9.56 1.98 -4.98
N PHE A 149 -10.58 2.60 -4.41
CA PHE A 149 -11.23 2.16 -3.18
C PHE A 149 -12.64 1.64 -3.45
N THR A 150 -13.08 0.70 -2.62
CA THR A 150 -14.48 0.30 -2.56
C THR A 150 -15.33 1.48 -2.05
N ASP A 151 -16.46 1.76 -2.72
CA ASP A 151 -17.34 2.85 -2.33
C ASP A 151 -17.95 2.59 -0.94
N PRO A 152 -17.71 3.46 0.06
CA PRO A 152 -18.22 3.26 1.42
C PRO A 152 -19.75 3.18 1.52
N ARG A 153 -20.46 3.71 0.50
CA ARG A 153 -21.93 3.66 0.44
C ARG A 153 -22.45 2.47 -0.38
N ASN A 154 -21.61 1.83 -1.19
CA ASN A 154 -21.96 0.69 -2.00
C ASN A 154 -20.73 -0.19 -2.26
N SER A 155 -20.59 -1.26 -1.48
CA SER A 155 -19.42 -2.14 -1.54
C SER A 155 -19.25 -2.93 -2.83
N SER A 156 -20.27 -2.93 -3.71
CA SER A 156 -20.19 -3.56 -5.03
C SER A 156 -19.57 -2.66 -6.10
N LEU A 157 -19.27 -1.40 -5.77
CA LEU A 157 -18.68 -0.43 -6.68
C LEU A 157 -17.28 -0.02 -6.22
N TYR A 158 -16.40 0.19 -7.19
CA TYR A 158 -15.09 0.77 -6.99
C TYR A 158 -15.10 2.23 -7.44
N ARG A 159 -14.38 3.09 -6.71
CA ARG A 159 -14.20 4.50 -7.02
C ARG A 159 -12.73 4.85 -7.02
N LEU A 160 -12.33 5.64 -8.00
CA LEU A 160 -11.03 6.30 -7.97
C LEU A 160 -11.08 7.43 -6.94
N VAL A 161 -10.12 7.46 -6.04
CA VAL A 161 -9.94 8.50 -5.04
C VAL A 161 -8.60 9.16 -5.30
N MET A 162 -8.61 10.49 -5.31
CA MET A 162 -7.41 11.30 -5.36
C MET A 162 -7.16 11.86 -3.96
N GLY A 163 -5.96 11.67 -3.45
CA GLY A 163 -5.56 12.13 -2.13
C GLY A 163 -4.10 12.55 -2.09
N SER A 164 -3.69 13.05 -0.92
CA SER A 164 -2.27 13.10 -0.60
C SER A 164 -1.67 11.69 -0.63
N PRO A 165 -0.41 11.52 -1.07
CA PRO A 165 0.26 10.24 -0.98
C PRO A 165 0.27 9.69 0.46
N GLU A 166 0.09 8.38 0.58
CA GLU A 166 0.07 7.67 1.86
C GLU A 166 1.45 7.66 2.53
N THR A 167 2.52 7.73 1.72
CA THR A 167 3.88 7.82 2.21
C THR A 167 4.18 9.26 2.64
N THR A 168 4.78 9.40 3.81
CA THR A 168 5.42 10.65 4.21
C THR A 168 6.46 10.94 3.14
N ASN A 169 6.31 12.05 2.43
CA ASN A 169 7.25 12.49 1.41
C ASN A 169 8.69 12.31 1.95
N PRO A 170 9.55 11.50 1.31
CA PRO A 170 10.95 11.34 1.75
C PRO A 170 11.70 12.69 1.74
N PHE A 171 11.15 13.68 1.04
CA PHE A 171 11.63 15.05 0.96
C PHE A 171 10.52 16.03 1.37
N LEU A 172 10.08 16.05 2.65
CA LEU A 172 9.66 17.23 3.41
C LEU A 172 8.88 16.82 4.68
N LYS A 173 9.38 17.22 5.85
CA LYS A 173 8.59 17.20 7.10
C LYS A 173 7.41 18.17 6.95
N TYR A 174 6.19 17.64 6.98
CA TYR A 174 4.94 18.40 7.05
C TYR A 174 4.93 19.30 8.30
N THR A 175 5.37 20.54 8.16
CA THR A 175 5.00 21.62 9.09
C THR A 175 4.01 22.51 8.37
N GLN A 176 2.76 22.45 8.85
CA GLN A 176 1.69 23.42 8.63
C GLN A 176 1.25 23.70 7.19
N GLN A 177 0.12 23.10 6.76
CA GLN A 177 -0.86 23.83 5.93
C GLN A 177 -2.24 23.15 5.93
N ARG A 178 -3.08 23.53 6.90
CA ARG A 178 -4.53 23.35 6.81
C ARG A 178 -5.09 24.51 5.98
N LYS A 179 -5.30 24.32 4.68
CA LYS A 179 -6.21 25.18 3.90
C LYS A 179 -7.27 24.30 3.25
N ARG A 180 -8.49 24.37 3.78
CA ARG A 180 -9.68 23.73 3.21
C ARG A 180 -10.04 24.43 1.90
N HIS A 181 -10.09 23.70 0.79
CA HIS A 181 -10.63 24.20 -0.48
C HIS A 181 -12.16 24.16 -0.43
N ASN A 182 -12.80 25.33 -0.39
CA ASN A 182 -14.22 25.51 -0.68
C ASN A 182 -14.37 25.80 -2.18
N GLY A 183 -14.60 24.76 -2.98
CA GLY A 183 -14.95 24.88 -4.39
C GLY A 183 -16.21 24.07 -4.67
N ARG A 184 -17.31 24.74 -4.99
CA ARG A 184 -18.58 24.10 -5.39
C ARG A 184 -18.42 23.70 -6.86
N LYS A 185 -18.23 22.40 -7.15
CA LYS A 185 -18.15 21.89 -8.52
C LYS A 185 -19.54 21.62 -9.09
N ASP A 186 -19.73 21.96 -10.36
CA ASP A 186 -20.95 21.70 -11.13
C ASP A 186 -21.07 20.19 -11.44
N LEU A 187 -22.11 19.55 -10.89
CA LEU A 187 -22.31 18.10 -10.89
C LEU A 187 -22.80 17.58 -12.26
N GLY A 188 -23.32 18.46 -13.12
CA GLY A 188 -23.95 18.08 -14.38
C GLY A 188 -22.97 17.66 -15.48
N SER A 189 -21.80 18.30 -15.56
CA SER A 189 -20.75 17.95 -16.53
C SER A 189 -20.13 16.58 -16.21
N LEU A 190 -19.95 16.29 -14.91
CA LEU A 190 -19.38 15.04 -14.42
C LEU A 190 -20.22 13.81 -14.79
N ILE A 191 -21.56 13.92 -14.71
CA ILE A 191 -22.48 12.81 -15.00
C ILE A 191 -22.41 12.42 -16.49
N LYS A 192 -22.31 13.40 -17.39
CA LYS A 192 -22.26 13.16 -18.83
C LYS A 192 -20.98 12.43 -19.25
N ILE A 193 -19.86 12.76 -18.62
CA ILE A 193 -18.53 12.19 -18.90
C ILE A 193 -18.38 10.78 -18.30
N ILE A 194 -18.97 10.53 -17.12
CA ILE A 194 -19.06 9.19 -16.53
C ILE A 194 -19.83 8.22 -17.44
N GLU A 195 -20.78 8.73 -18.23
CA GLU A 195 -21.57 7.90 -19.15
C GLU A 195 -20.78 7.53 -20.42
N GLU A 196 -19.87 8.39 -20.88
CA GLU A 196 -18.99 8.14 -22.02
C GLU A 196 -17.86 7.14 -21.69
N SER A 197 -17.20 7.32 -20.55
CA SER A 197 -16.19 6.37 -20.05
C SER A 197 -16.75 4.96 -19.81
N LYS A 198 -17.98 4.84 -19.30
CA LYS A 198 -18.67 3.54 -19.16
C LYS A 198 -18.93 2.84 -20.48
N LYS A 199 -19.16 3.58 -21.57
CA LYS A 199 -19.35 3.00 -22.91
C LYS A 199 -18.04 2.46 -23.47
N PHE A 200 -16.93 3.16 -23.23
CA PHE A 200 -15.60 2.73 -23.66
C PHE A 200 -15.15 1.42 -22.98
N VAL A 201 -15.29 1.34 -21.66
CA VAL A 201 -14.94 0.13 -20.89
C VAL A 201 -15.75 -1.10 -21.35
N ARG A 202 -17.06 -0.94 -21.62
CA ARG A 202 -17.91 -2.02 -22.16
C ARG A 202 -17.51 -2.46 -23.57
N HIS A 203 -16.89 -1.58 -24.35
CA HIS A 203 -16.45 -1.91 -25.71
C HIS A 203 -15.17 -2.76 -25.70
N MET A 204 -14.27 -2.51 -24.74
CA MET A 204 -13.04 -3.29 -24.53
C MET A 204 -13.31 -4.67 -23.93
N ASP A 205 -14.25 -4.77 -22.98
CA ASP A 205 -14.61 -6.02 -22.30
C ASP A 205 -15.25 -7.06 -23.24
N ARG A 206 -15.87 -6.61 -24.35
CA ARG A 206 -16.43 -7.48 -25.40
C ARG A 206 -15.40 -8.11 -26.33
N ARG A 207 -14.12 -7.71 -26.24
CA ARG A 207 -13.07 -8.13 -27.18
C ARG A 207 -12.07 -9.12 -26.61
N SER A 208 -12.14 -9.48 -25.32
CA SER A 208 -11.17 -10.39 -24.70
C SER A 208 -11.64 -11.84 -24.73
N ASP A 209 -11.02 -12.65 -25.58
CA ASP A 209 -11.10 -14.11 -25.51
C ASP A 209 -10.06 -14.66 -24.53
N LYS A 210 -10.41 -15.73 -23.82
CA LYS A 210 -9.74 -16.21 -22.60
C LYS A 210 -8.51 -17.07 -22.91
N SER A 211 -7.33 -16.48 -23.09
CA SER A 211 -6.07 -17.25 -22.88
C SER A 211 -4.78 -16.47 -22.62
N ASP A 212 -4.82 -15.20 -22.22
CA ASP A 212 -3.60 -14.50 -21.74
C ASP A 212 -4.00 -13.32 -20.84
N ASP A 213 -4.47 -13.65 -19.64
CA ASP A 213 -5.37 -12.77 -18.87
C ASP A 213 -4.63 -11.74 -18.02
N ASP A 214 -3.48 -12.06 -17.42
CA ASP A 214 -2.84 -11.16 -16.42
C ASP A 214 -2.10 -9.98 -17.04
N GLU A 215 -1.37 -10.19 -18.14
CA GLU A 215 -0.63 -9.12 -18.83
C GLU A 215 -1.58 -8.17 -19.58
N LYS A 216 -2.63 -8.73 -20.21
CA LYS A 216 -3.69 -7.94 -20.83
C LYS A 216 -4.51 -7.18 -19.79
N ARG A 217 -4.79 -7.76 -18.61
CA ARG A 217 -5.43 -7.04 -17.50
C ARG A 217 -4.55 -5.93 -16.95
N ALA A 218 -3.24 -6.17 -16.81
CA ALA A 218 -2.31 -5.13 -16.40
C ALA A 218 -2.27 -3.99 -17.41
N GLN A 219 -2.27 -4.29 -18.71
CA GLN A 219 -2.30 -3.30 -19.78
C GLN A 219 -3.62 -2.51 -19.80
N VAL A 220 -4.76 -3.18 -19.63
CA VAL A 220 -6.08 -2.54 -19.51
C VAL A 220 -6.14 -1.63 -18.28
N HIS A 221 -5.58 -2.06 -17.14
CA HIS A 221 -5.49 -1.24 -15.93
C HIS A 221 -4.61 0.00 -16.17
N LYS A 222 -3.46 -0.13 -16.84
CA LYS A 222 -2.58 1.00 -17.17
C LYS A 222 -3.29 2.05 -18.04
N ILE A 223 -3.95 1.61 -19.11
CA ILE A 223 -4.70 2.48 -20.02
C ILE A 223 -5.85 3.17 -19.28
N PHE A 224 -6.57 2.44 -18.42
CA PHE A 224 -7.65 2.99 -17.61
C PHE A 224 -7.18 4.10 -16.65
N TYR A 225 -6.05 3.92 -15.97
CA TYR A 225 -5.48 4.95 -15.12
C TYR A 225 -5.00 6.17 -15.92
N ALA A 226 -4.37 5.96 -17.08
CA ALA A 226 -3.89 7.05 -17.93
C ALA A 226 -5.04 7.93 -18.45
N GLU A 227 -6.14 7.32 -18.91
CA GLU A 227 -7.35 8.02 -19.35
C GLU A 227 -8.02 8.79 -18.21
N LEU A 228 -8.09 8.22 -17.01
CA LEU A 228 -8.66 8.93 -15.85
C LEU A 228 -7.80 10.14 -15.47
N ILE A 229 -6.48 9.99 -15.51
CA ILE A 229 -5.54 11.07 -15.24
C ILE A 229 -5.67 12.19 -16.29
N LYS A 230 -5.88 11.83 -17.57
CA LYS A 230 -6.22 12.78 -18.66
C LYS A 230 -7.42 13.64 -18.30
N LEU A 231 -8.51 13.01 -17.87
CA LEU A 231 -9.78 13.68 -17.57
C LEU A 231 -9.63 14.71 -16.44
N PHE A 232 -8.86 14.39 -15.40
CA PHE A 232 -8.61 15.33 -14.31
C PHE A 232 -7.71 16.51 -14.73
N VAL A 233 -6.79 16.29 -15.66
CA VAL A 233 -5.94 17.37 -16.19
C VAL A 233 -6.75 18.33 -17.07
N ILE A 234 -7.60 17.80 -17.95
CA ILE A 234 -8.50 18.61 -18.79
C ILE A 234 -9.49 19.42 -17.94
N GLU A 235 -10.00 18.86 -16.83
CA GLU A 235 -10.94 19.55 -15.93
C GLU A 235 -10.26 20.62 -15.05
N SER A 236 -8.94 20.54 -14.87
CA SER A 236 -8.17 21.61 -14.24
C SER A 236 -7.96 22.74 -15.27
N ASP A 237 -8.43 23.96 -14.98
CA ASP A 237 -8.30 25.14 -15.87
C ASP A 237 -6.84 25.51 -16.27
N ASN A 238 -5.84 24.71 -15.88
CA ASN A 238 -4.44 24.84 -16.26
C ASN A 238 -4.16 24.43 -17.72
N VAL A 239 -4.99 23.59 -18.36
CA VAL A 239 -4.79 23.19 -19.77
C VAL A 239 -5.15 24.30 -20.77
N LYS A 240 -6.03 25.24 -20.39
CA LYS A 240 -6.29 26.43 -21.23
C LYS A 240 -5.07 27.34 -21.39
N LYS A 241 -4.02 27.15 -20.57
CA LYS A 241 -2.74 27.88 -20.65
C LYS A 241 -1.59 27.06 -21.25
N SER A 242 -1.73 25.74 -21.39
CA SER A 242 -0.72 24.91 -22.05
C SER A 242 -1.05 24.78 -23.55
N LYS A 243 -0.01 24.65 -24.39
CA LYS A 243 -0.17 24.48 -25.85
C LYS A 243 -0.69 23.09 -26.25
N LEU A 244 -0.98 22.20 -25.29
CA LEU A 244 -1.38 20.81 -25.58
C LEU A 244 -2.84 20.73 -26.00
N SER A 245 -3.08 20.27 -27.22
CA SER A 245 -4.40 19.89 -27.71
C SER A 245 -4.84 18.54 -27.14
N GLU A 246 -6.15 18.30 -27.11
CA GLU A 246 -6.74 17.02 -26.65
C GLU A 246 -6.21 15.81 -27.45
N VAL A 247 -5.93 16.02 -28.74
CA VAL A 247 -5.38 15.02 -29.67
C VAL A 247 -3.92 14.70 -29.37
N GLU A 248 -3.10 15.72 -29.06
CA GLU A 248 -1.71 15.52 -28.62
C GLU A 248 -1.66 14.83 -27.26
N LEU A 249 -2.63 15.10 -26.38
CA LEU A 249 -2.74 14.45 -25.09
C LEU A 249 -3.13 12.96 -25.23
N ASP A 250 -4.03 12.63 -26.16
CA ASP A 250 -4.35 11.23 -26.54
C ASP A 250 -3.12 10.50 -27.09
N GLN A 251 -2.40 11.14 -28.02
CA GLN A 251 -1.19 10.55 -28.61
C GLN A 251 -0.11 10.33 -27.56
N ASN A 252 0.11 11.28 -26.65
CA ASN A 252 1.08 11.12 -25.56
C ASN A 252 0.68 10.01 -24.58
N ILE A 253 -0.61 9.82 -24.30
CA ILE A 253 -1.09 8.74 -23.43
C ILE A 253 -0.91 7.38 -24.09
N ILE A 254 -1.22 7.28 -25.38
CA ILE A 254 -1.05 6.05 -26.16
C ILE A 254 0.44 5.71 -26.28
N LEU A 255 1.28 6.67 -26.69
CA LEU A 255 2.74 6.50 -26.78
C LEU A 255 3.37 6.13 -25.43
N SER A 256 3.02 6.81 -24.34
CA SER A 256 3.50 6.44 -23.00
C SER A 256 2.97 5.07 -22.52
N SER A 257 1.92 4.53 -23.14
CA SER A 257 1.39 3.18 -22.87
C SER A 257 1.93 2.10 -23.81
N GLU A 258 2.40 2.48 -25.02
CA GLU A 258 2.86 1.60 -26.10
C GLU A 258 4.39 1.53 -26.22
N ASP A 259 5.15 2.57 -25.82
CA ASP A 259 6.63 2.61 -25.78
C ASP A 259 7.24 1.70 -24.68
N ILE A 260 6.47 0.69 -24.24
CA ILE A 260 6.79 -0.26 -23.18
C ILE A 260 6.89 -1.67 -23.81
N LEU A 261 7.74 -1.80 -24.83
CA LEU A 261 8.34 -3.06 -25.30
C LEU A 261 9.85 -2.94 -25.30
#